data_AF-A0A9X2JJ75-F1
#
_entry.id   AF-A0A9X2JJ75-F1
#
_cell.length_a   1.000
_cell.length_b   1.000
_cell.length_c   1.000
_cell.angle_alpha   90.00
_cell.angle_beta   90.00
_cell.angle_gamma   90.00
#
_symmetry.space_group_name_H-M   'P 1'
#
loop_
_entity.id
_entity.type
_entity.pdbx_description
1 polymer ?
#
loop_
_entity_poly.entity_id
_entity_poly.type
_entity_poly.pdbx_seq_one_letter_code
_entity_poly.pdbx_strand_id
1 'polypeptide(L)'
;MLLTEDVPQLSLEVFSDVFTKVFYYDASPVSDTHPQAADANAGQIFDELMREFNRTRGCHVFVGRTMGKKKRQKQVDVKLAVDMLSHTLHGNMRSATLIAGDQDFLPVLEALKLAGMYLRLVYISDSFSDALVDAADESHCMSWREVLFFTDGSFRGSHKWPSMSNGDLAKFSNNNTHTRILAPTDLPGKDFQKKVAEAQGYYYLEVPGIGGGAELRRHTNLQVLCSCAAAEFPKIFRYEPA
;
A
#
# COMPACT_ATOMS: atom_id res chain seq x y z
N MET A 1 7.13 13.55 -4.65
CA MET A 1 6.88 13.90 -6.06
C MET A 1 6.78 12.60 -6.81
N LEU A 2 5.60 12.02 -6.86
CA LEU A 2 5.17 11.03 -7.85
C LEU A 2 3.70 11.35 -8.11
N LEU A 3 3.45 11.91 -9.29
CA LEU A 3 2.18 11.75 -9.97
C LEU A 3 2.42 10.61 -10.94
N THR A 4 1.59 9.58 -10.97
CA THR A 4 1.26 8.79 -12.19
C THR A 4 0.31 7.63 -11.85
N GLU A 5 -0.96 7.83 -12.17
CA GLU A 5 -1.84 6.96 -12.97
C GLU A 5 -2.25 5.53 -12.55
N ASP A 6 -1.70 4.87 -11.55
CA ASP A 6 -2.16 3.51 -11.22
C ASP A 6 -2.29 3.30 -9.70
N VAL A 7 -3.33 3.89 -9.11
CA VAL A 7 -3.70 3.56 -7.72
C VAL A 7 -4.34 2.16 -7.73
N PRO A 8 -3.85 1.20 -6.92
CA PRO A 8 -4.53 -0.07 -6.75
C PRO A 8 -5.99 0.18 -6.35
N GLN A 9 -6.93 -0.18 -7.23
CA GLN A 9 -8.35 -0.11 -6.91
C GLN A 9 -8.64 -1.20 -5.87
N LEU A 10 -8.81 -0.76 -4.63
CA LEU A 10 -9.02 -1.65 -3.50
C LEU A 10 -10.46 -2.12 -3.45
N SER A 11 -10.66 -3.42 -3.28
CA SER A 11 -11.97 -3.98 -2.97
C SER A 11 -12.33 -3.65 -1.53
N LEU A 12 -13.08 -2.55 -1.32
CA LEU A 12 -13.56 -2.17 0.00
C LEU A 12 -14.57 -3.17 0.58
N GLU A 13 -15.21 -3.99 -0.26
CA GLU A 13 -16.10 -5.08 0.17
C GLU A 13 -15.37 -6.08 1.06
N VAL A 14 -14.17 -6.50 0.67
CA VAL A 14 -13.32 -7.39 1.48
C VAL A 14 -13.04 -6.79 2.87
N PHE A 15 -12.94 -5.46 2.95
CA PHE A 15 -12.69 -4.78 4.21
C PHE A 15 -13.97 -4.53 5.02
N SER A 16 -15.12 -4.33 4.40
CA SER A 16 -16.38 -4.13 5.12
C SER A 16 -16.90 -5.42 5.77
N ASP A 17 -16.46 -6.58 5.29
CA ASP A 17 -16.72 -7.87 5.94
C ASP A 17 -15.89 -8.09 7.21
N VAL A 18 -14.71 -7.49 7.29
CA VAL A 18 -13.77 -7.64 8.42
C VAL A 18 -13.89 -6.49 9.42
N PHE A 19 -14.25 -5.29 8.98
CA PHE A 19 -14.29 -4.08 9.79
C PHE A 19 -15.68 -3.44 9.81
N THR A 20 -16.08 -2.93 10.97
CA THR A 20 -17.40 -2.29 11.12
C THR A 20 -17.49 -0.95 10.38
N LYS A 21 -16.38 -0.19 10.37
CA LYS A 21 -16.26 1.07 9.64
C LYS A 21 -14.91 1.16 8.92
N VAL A 22 -14.95 1.61 7.68
CA VAL A 22 -13.78 1.83 6.83
C VAL A 22 -13.83 3.26 6.31
N PHE A 23 -12.82 4.07 6.62
CA PHE A 23 -12.69 5.42 6.11
C PHE A 23 -11.62 5.45 5.02
N TYR A 24 -12.04 5.79 3.81
CA TYR A 24 -11.18 5.88 2.64
C TYR A 24 -10.94 7.35 2.28
N TYR A 25 -9.67 7.73 2.23
CA TYR A 25 -9.27 9.09 1.90
C TYR A 25 -8.40 9.11 0.65
N ASP A 26 -8.80 9.92 -0.33
CA ASP A 26 -8.06 10.11 -1.57
C ASP A 26 -8.37 11.50 -2.15
N ALA A 27 -7.70 11.92 -3.21
CA ALA A 27 -7.97 13.19 -3.88
C ALA A 27 -8.12 13.01 -5.38
N SER A 28 -9.03 13.80 -5.96
CA SER A 28 -9.38 13.71 -7.38
C SER A 28 -8.14 13.82 -8.27
N PRO A 29 -8.01 13.03 -9.34
CA PRO A 29 -6.91 13.15 -10.29
C PRO A 29 -6.96 14.44 -11.12
N VAL A 30 -8.08 15.16 -11.08
CA VAL A 30 -8.29 16.43 -11.78
C VAL A 30 -7.87 17.59 -10.88
N SER A 31 -7.05 18.51 -11.38
CA SER A 31 -6.71 19.70 -10.60
C SER A 31 -7.84 20.72 -10.58
N ASP A 32 -8.21 21.18 -9.38
CA ASP A 32 -9.20 22.23 -9.15
C ASP A 32 -8.79 23.57 -9.78
N THR A 33 -7.49 23.89 -9.77
CA THR A 33 -6.97 25.19 -10.25
C THR A 33 -6.44 25.16 -11.67
N HIS A 34 -6.10 23.97 -12.18
CA HIS A 34 -5.62 23.78 -13.55
C HIS A 34 -6.21 22.52 -14.18
N PRO A 35 -7.53 22.49 -14.42
CA PRO A 35 -8.18 21.35 -15.04
C PRO A 35 -7.65 21.16 -16.47
N GLN A 36 -7.30 19.92 -16.83
CA GLN A 36 -6.88 19.56 -18.18
C GLN A 36 -7.92 18.63 -18.80
N ALA A 37 -8.25 18.83 -20.07
CA ALA A 37 -9.23 17.99 -20.78
C ALA A 37 -8.82 16.50 -20.82
N ALA A 38 -7.51 16.22 -20.83
CA ALA A 38 -6.97 14.87 -20.77
C ALA A 38 -7.36 14.13 -19.47
N ASP A 39 -7.65 14.86 -18.39
CA ASP A 39 -7.99 14.28 -17.09
C ASP A 39 -9.47 13.93 -16.96
N ALA A 40 -10.31 14.32 -17.92
CA ALA A 40 -11.76 14.19 -17.81
C ALA A 40 -12.21 12.73 -17.63
N ASN A 41 -11.60 11.80 -18.38
CA ASN A 41 -11.89 10.38 -18.26
C ASN A 41 -11.45 9.82 -16.89
N ALA A 42 -10.24 10.15 -16.44
CA ALA A 42 -9.74 9.75 -15.12
C ALA A 42 -10.61 10.31 -13.98
N GLY A 43 -11.09 11.55 -14.11
CA GLY A 43 -12.03 12.17 -13.17
C GLY A 43 -13.37 11.46 -13.12
N GLN A 44 -13.95 11.07 -14.26
CA GLN A 44 -15.20 10.31 -14.30
C GLN A 44 -15.06 8.93 -13.65
N ILE A 45 -14.01 8.20 -13.99
CA ILE A 45 -13.70 6.89 -13.37
C ILE A 45 -13.52 7.04 -11.85
N PHE A 46 -12.79 8.06 -11.41
CA PHE A 46 -12.59 8.35 -10.00
C PHE A 46 -13.92 8.65 -9.29
N ASP A 47 -14.77 9.51 -9.86
CA ASP A 47 -16.06 9.88 -9.28
C ASP A 47 -17.00 8.67 -9.17
N GLU A 48 -17.00 7.79 -10.17
CA GLU A 48 -17.77 6.55 -10.15
C GLU A 48 -17.29 5.60 -9.03
N LEU A 49 -15.98 5.40 -8.93
CA LEU A 49 -15.36 4.59 -7.87
C LEU A 49 -15.67 5.13 -6.47
N MET A 50 -15.52 6.44 -6.26
CA MET A 50 -15.79 7.06 -4.97
C MET A 50 -17.28 6.93 -4.58
N ARG A 51 -18.20 7.00 -5.56
CA ARG A 51 -19.63 6.76 -5.31
C ARG A 51 -19.92 5.31 -4.94
N GLU A 52 -19.27 4.36 -5.60
CA GLU A 52 -19.40 2.94 -5.27
C GLU A 52 -18.89 2.64 -3.85
N PHE A 53 -17.71 3.15 -3.52
CA PHE A 53 -17.15 3.03 -2.17
C PHE A 53 -18.06 3.64 -1.11
N ASN A 54 -18.64 4.81 -1.37
CA ASN A 54 -19.55 5.45 -0.40
C ASN A 54 -20.92 4.74 -0.29
N ARG A 55 -21.29 3.88 -1.25
CA ARG A 55 -22.46 3.00 -1.18
C ARG A 55 -22.18 1.68 -0.47
N THR A 56 -20.91 1.30 -0.36
CA THR A 56 -20.49 0.08 0.33
C THR A 56 -20.80 0.21 1.82
N ARG A 57 -21.39 -0.83 2.42
CA ARG A 57 -21.80 -0.82 3.83
C ARG A 57 -20.59 -0.53 4.72
N GLY A 58 -20.76 0.39 5.67
CA GLY A 58 -19.71 0.74 6.64
C GLY A 58 -18.55 1.54 6.05
N CYS A 59 -18.56 1.82 4.75
CA CYS A 59 -17.54 2.63 4.10
C CYS A 59 -17.92 4.10 4.11
N HIS A 60 -16.93 4.95 4.35
CA HIS A 60 -17.05 6.39 4.40
C HIS A 60 -15.92 6.98 3.57
N VAL A 61 -16.25 7.74 2.53
CA VAL A 61 -15.27 8.29 1.59
C VAL A 61 -15.10 9.77 1.84
N PHE A 62 -13.84 10.21 1.88
CA PHE A 62 -13.49 11.62 1.83
C PHE A 62 -12.63 11.90 0.60
N VAL A 63 -13.08 12.84 -0.23
CA VAL A 63 -12.35 13.31 -1.40
C VAL A 63 -11.69 14.65 -1.09
N GLY A 64 -10.36 14.65 -1.04
CA GLY A 64 -9.54 15.83 -0.91
C GLY A 64 -9.40 16.62 -2.22
N ARG A 65 -8.61 17.68 -2.17
CA ARG A 65 -8.42 18.60 -3.30
C ARG A 65 -7.10 18.36 -4.00
N THR A 66 -7.07 18.59 -5.30
CA THR A 66 -5.85 18.49 -6.11
C THR A 66 -5.49 19.84 -6.71
N MET A 67 -4.32 20.36 -6.33
CA MET A 67 -3.96 21.75 -6.60
C MET A 67 -2.71 21.87 -7.46
N GLY A 68 -2.74 22.82 -8.39
CA GLY A 68 -1.56 23.27 -9.14
C GLY A 68 -1.21 22.40 -10.35
N LYS A 69 -0.30 22.88 -11.19
CA LYS A 69 0.15 22.18 -12.41
C LYS A 69 0.78 20.81 -12.14
N LYS A 70 1.37 20.62 -10.96
CA LYS A 70 1.91 19.34 -10.47
C LYS A 70 0.89 18.55 -9.63
N LYS A 71 -0.41 18.80 -9.82
CA LYS A 71 -1.56 18.06 -9.23
C LYS A 71 -1.29 17.57 -7.81
N ARG A 72 -0.92 18.47 -6.90
CA ARG A 72 -0.59 18.07 -5.53
C ARG A 72 -1.87 17.82 -4.75
N GLN A 73 -1.99 16.63 -4.18
CA GLN A 73 -3.05 16.31 -3.24
C GLN A 73 -2.91 17.19 -1.98
N LYS A 74 -4.04 17.68 -1.48
CA LYS A 74 -4.13 18.57 -0.33
C LYS A 74 -5.26 18.14 0.58
N GLN A 75 -5.09 18.43 1.87
CA GLN A 75 -6.07 18.23 2.95
C GLN A 75 -6.36 16.78 3.35
N VAL A 76 -6.00 15.79 2.53
CA VAL A 76 -6.22 14.35 2.80
C VAL A 76 -5.63 13.95 4.16
N ASP A 77 -4.32 14.14 4.34
CA ASP A 77 -3.60 13.64 5.53
C ASP A 77 -4.05 14.33 6.81
N VAL A 78 -4.24 15.65 6.73
CA VAL A 78 -4.70 16.47 7.84
C VAL A 78 -6.13 16.07 8.24
N LYS A 79 -7.01 15.89 7.25
CA LYS A 79 -8.40 15.50 7.52
C LYS A 79 -8.46 14.11 8.14
N LEU A 80 -7.68 13.18 7.61
CA LEU A 80 -7.55 11.85 8.19
C LEU A 80 -7.12 11.94 9.65
N ALA A 81 -5.99 12.61 9.96
CA ALA A 81 -5.51 12.76 11.33
C ALA A 81 -6.56 13.39 12.28
N VAL A 82 -7.26 14.42 11.81
CA VAL A 82 -8.35 15.08 12.57
C VAL A 82 -9.49 14.11 12.87
N ASP A 83 -9.89 13.30 11.89
CA ASP A 83 -10.98 12.34 12.08
C ASP A 83 -10.56 11.21 13.03
N MET A 84 -9.33 10.71 12.93
CA MET A 84 -8.78 9.71 13.87
C MET A 84 -8.84 10.20 15.32
N LEU A 85 -8.36 11.42 15.56
CA LEU A 85 -8.39 12.05 16.88
C LEU A 85 -9.81 12.28 17.36
N SER A 86 -10.68 12.77 16.47
CA SER A 86 -12.08 13.04 16.81
C SER A 86 -12.78 11.75 17.23
N HIS A 87 -12.65 10.66 16.49
CA HIS A 87 -13.27 9.39 16.86
C HIS A 87 -12.75 8.88 18.22
N THR A 88 -11.46 9.03 18.47
CA THR A 88 -10.83 8.62 19.73
C THR A 88 -11.33 9.42 20.92
N LEU A 89 -11.28 10.75 20.83
CA LEU A 89 -11.62 11.64 21.94
C LEU A 89 -13.12 11.59 22.30
N HIS A 90 -13.98 11.28 21.33
CA HIS A 90 -15.41 11.10 21.61
C HIS A 90 -15.77 9.71 22.16
N GLY A 91 -14.79 8.82 22.36
CA GLY A 91 -15.08 7.44 22.76
C GLY A 91 -15.83 6.63 21.70
N ASN A 92 -15.91 7.19 20.48
CA ASN A 92 -16.33 6.47 19.30
C ASN A 92 -15.20 5.58 18.80
N MET A 93 -14.09 5.41 19.56
CA MET A 93 -13.08 4.42 19.24
C MET A 93 -12.35 3.70 20.38
N ARG A 94 -11.96 2.42 20.16
CA ARG A 94 -11.21 1.53 21.08
C ARG A 94 -9.96 0.91 20.46
N SER A 95 -10.01 0.56 19.17
CA SER A 95 -8.83 0.18 18.40
C SER A 95 -8.87 0.83 17.03
N ALA A 96 -7.70 1.18 16.51
CA ALA A 96 -7.54 1.80 15.21
C ALA A 96 -6.61 0.98 14.32
N THR A 97 -6.95 0.83 13.03
CA THR A 97 -6.02 0.28 12.04
C THR A 97 -5.76 1.31 10.95
N LEU A 98 -4.50 1.72 10.81
CA LEU A 98 -4.06 2.66 9.79
C LEU A 98 -3.30 1.90 8.71
N ILE A 99 -3.75 2.01 7.46
CA ILE A 99 -3.00 1.63 6.28
C ILE A 99 -2.32 2.89 5.75
N ALA A 100 -1.04 3.04 6.07
CA ALA A 100 -0.21 4.15 5.60
C ALA A 100 1.28 3.82 5.75
N GLY A 101 2.10 4.46 4.91
CA GLY A 101 3.56 4.40 4.99
C GLY A 101 4.24 5.72 5.36
N ASP A 102 3.44 6.77 5.57
CA ASP A 102 3.93 8.15 5.64
C ASP A 102 4.31 8.54 7.07
N GLN A 103 5.54 9.01 7.27
CA GLN A 103 6.04 9.45 8.58
C GLN A 103 5.27 10.65 9.11
N ASP A 104 4.59 11.41 8.24
CA ASP A 104 3.74 12.55 8.66
C ASP A 104 2.57 12.13 9.58
N PHE A 105 2.25 10.83 9.65
CA PHE A 105 1.26 10.30 10.60
C PHE A 105 1.79 10.01 12.00
N LEU A 106 3.09 10.07 12.22
CA LEU A 106 3.69 9.80 13.53
C LEU A 106 3.05 10.63 14.67
N PRO A 107 2.86 11.96 14.53
CA PRO A 107 2.28 12.76 15.61
C PRO A 107 0.85 12.35 15.98
N VAL A 108 0.06 11.88 15.00
CA VAL A 108 -1.31 11.42 15.30
C VAL A 108 -1.30 10.06 15.97
N LEU A 109 -0.43 9.13 15.57
CA LEU A 109 -0.31 7.83 16.25
C LEU A 109 0.11 8.01 17.71
N GLU A 110 1.10 8.87 17.99
CA GLU A 110 1.52 9.18 19.36
C GLU A 110 0.37 9.75 20.20
N ALA A 111 -0.39 10.69 19.64
CA ALA A 111 -1.54 11.29 20.33
C ALA A 111 -2.66 10.27 20.62
N LEU A 112 -2.91 9.34 19.69
CA LEU A 112 -3.89 8.27 19.88
C LEU A 112 -3.44 7.27 20.95
N LYS A 113 -2.16 6.90 20.95
CA LYS A 113 -1.58 6.01 21.97
C LYS A 113 -1.68 6.63 23.36
N LEU A 114 -1.38 7.93 23.49
CA LEU A 114 -1.56 8.68 24.74
C LEU A 114 -3.02 8.71 25.20
N ALA A 115 -3.97 8.72 24.26
CA ALA A 115 -5.40 8.62 24.57
C ALA A 115 -5.87 7.19 24.92
N GLY A 116 -4.95 6.22 25.00
CA GLY A 116 -5.25 4.83 25.36
C GLY A 116 -5.80 3.98 24.22
N MET A 117 -5.58 4.41 22.97
CA MET A 117 -6.02 3.68 21.79
C MET A 117 -5.10 2.48 21.49
N TYR A 118 -5.68 1.33 21.13
CA TYR A 118 -4.90 0.23 20.55
C TYR A 118 -4.66 0.45 19.05
N LEU A 119 -3.40 0.56 18.63
CA LEU A 119 -3.03 0.95 17.27
C LEU A 119 -2.39 -0.18 16.48
N ARG A 120 -2.99 -0.51 15.33
CA ARG A 120 -2.42 -1.37 14.31
C ARG A 120 -1.97 -0.55 13.12
N LEU A 121 -0.72 -0.68 12.73
CA LEU A 121 -0.18 -0.12 11.48
C LEU A 121 -0.07 -1.21 10.43
N VAL A 122 -0.59 -0.97 9.24
CA VAL A 122 -0.36 -1.82 8.07
C VAL A 122 0.37 -0.98 7.04
N TYR A 123 1.53 -1.46 6.60
CA TYR A 123 2.41 -0.74 5.68
C TYR A 123 3.00 -1.70 4.65
N ILE A 124 3.66 -1.17 3.64
CA ILE A 124 4.26 -1.95 2.56
C ILE A 124 5.80 -1.76 2.62
N SER A 125 6.55 -2.85 2.40
CA SER A 125 7.96 -3.07 2.79
C SER A 125 9.03 -2.04 2.41
N ASP A 126 8.77 -1.07 1.53
CA ASP A 126 9.79 -0.07 1.16
C ASP A 126 9.35 1.39 1.43
N SER A 127 8.20 1.60 2.09
CA SER A 127 7.65 2.93 2.37
C SER A 127 7.23 3.05 3.85
N PHE A 128 8.17 2.99 4.79
CA PHE A 128 7.87 3.27 6.19
C PHE A 128 9.06 3.86 6.95
N SER A 129 8.76 4.48 8.09
CA SER A 129 9.73 4.97 9.06
C SER A 129 9.72 4.03 10.26
N ASP A 130 10.89 3.63 10.77
CA ASP A 130 10.99 2.82 12.00
C ASP A 130 10.23 3.49 13.16
N ALA A 131 10.30 4.82 13.25
CA ALA A 131 9.57 5.59 14.25
C ALA A 131 8.05 5.45 14.12
N LEU A 132 7.53 5.31 12.90
CA LEU A 132 6.10 5.10 12.66
C LEU A 132 5.66 3.70 13.13
N VAL A 133 6.51 2.69 12.90
CA VAL A 133 6.28 1.31 13.36
C VAL A 133 6.30 1.25 14.89
N ASP A 134 7.30 1.87 15.51
CA ASP A 134 7.46 1.90 16.98
C ASP A 134 6.32 2.63 17.69
N ALA A 135 5.66 3.56 17.00
CA ALA A 135 4.50 4.27 17.53
C ALA A 135 3.24 3.39 17.62
N ALA A 136 3.11 2.36 16.78
CA ALA A 136 1.99 1.43 16.82
C ALA A 136 2.15 0.38 17.94
N ASP A 137 1.06 -0.26 18.36
CA ASP A 137 1.10 -1.41 19.27
C ASP A 137 1.34 -2.72 18.53
N GLU A 138 0.86 -2.79 17.29
CA GLU A 138 1.10 -3.89 16.36
C GLU A 138 1.33 -3.32 14.96
N SER A 139 2.24 -3.95 14.21
CA SER A 139 2.58 -3.53 12.86
C SER A 139 2.65 -4.73 11.92
N HIS A 140 2.03 -4.61 10.75
CA HIS A 140 2.01 -5.65 9.72
C HIS A 140 2.55 -5.10 8.40
N CYS A 141 3.62 -5.73 7.91
CA CYS A 141 4.13 -5.48 6.58
C CYS A 141 3.34 -6.30 5.57
N MET A 142 2.52 -5.63 4.76
CA MET A 142 1.67 -6.24 3.74
C MET A 142 2.54 -6.81 2.62
N SER A 143 2.39 -8.10 2.39
CA SER A 143 2.98 -8.79 1.25
C SER A 143 2.24 -8.45 -0.05
N TRP A 144 2.93 -8.58 -1.18
CA TRP A 144 2.30 -8.43 -2.50
C TRP A 144 1.11 -9.37 -2.72
N ARG A 145 1.05 -10.53 -2.04
CA ARG A 145 -0.10 -11.45 -2.12
C ARG A 145 -1.34 -10.84 -1.47
N GLU A 146 -1.14 -10.17 -0.35
CA GLU A 146 -2.21 -9.45 0.34
C GLU A 146 -2.62 -8.22 -0.47
N VAL A 147 -1.67 -7.48 -1.04
CA VAL A 147 -1.98 -6.40 -2.00
C VAL A 147 -2.79 -6.93 -3.19
N LEU A 148 -2.36 -8.05 -3.78
CA LEU A 148 -3.10 -8.70 -4.87
C LEU A 148 -4.51 -9.07 -4.39
N PHE A 149 -4.63 -9.68 -3.22
CA PHE A 149 -5.92 -10.06 -2.65
C PHE A 149 -6.86 -8.87 -2.47
N PHE A 150 -6.34 -7.71 -2.04
CA PHE A 150 -7.11 -6.49 -1.85
C PHE A 150 -7.38 -5.70 -3.14
N THR A 151 -6.74 -6.03 -4.26
CA THR A 151 -6.97 -5.33 -5.54
C THR A 151 -8.02 -6.01 -6.39
N ASP A 152 -8.76 -5.23 -7.17
CA ASP A 152 -9.78 -5.75 -8.07
C ASP A 152 -9.22 -6.43 -9.33
N GLY A 153 -10.10 -7.09 -10.09
CA GLY A 153 -9.73 -7.82 -11.30
C GLY A 153 -9.16 -6.94 -12.42
N SER A 154 -9.63 -5.68 -12.52
CA SER A 154 -9.16 -4.70 -13.51
C SER A 154 -7.71 -4.34 -13.28
N PHE A 155 -7.36 -3.99 -12.04
CA PHE A 155 -5.99 -3.67 -11.63
C PHE A 155 -5.07 -4.87 -11.79
N ARG A 156 -5.56 -6.07 -11.42
CA ARG A 156 -4.81 -7.32 -11.62
C ARG A 156 -4.52 -7.60 -13.09
N GLY A 157 -5.44 -7.29 -13.99
CA GLY A 157 -5.30 -7.52 -15.42
C GLY A 157 -4.38 -6.54 -16.14
N SER A 158 -4.29 -5.29 -15.67
CA SER A 158 -3.44 -4.24 -16.28
C SER A 158 -1.98 -4.30 -15.83
N HIS A 159 -1.69 -4.95 -14.70
CA HIS A 159 -0.35 -4.99 -14.11
C HIS A 159 0.35 -6.35 -14.29
N LYS A 160 1.66 -6.30 -14.56
CA LYS A 160 2.50 -7.52 -14.62
C LYS A 160 2.88 -7.94 -13.22
N TRP A 161 2.29 -9.02 -12.74
CA TRP A 161 2.54 -9.55 -11.40
C TRP A 161 3.74 -10.51 -11.38
N PRO A 162 4.48 -10.56 -10.27
CA PRO A 162 5.47 -11.60 -10.07
C PRO A 162 4.85 -12.99 -10.22
N SER A 163 5.45 -13.81 -11.09
CA SER A 163 5.07 -15.22 -11.21
C SER A 163 5.79 -16.02 -10.12
N MET A 164 5.07 -16.95 -9.49
CA MET A 164 5.64 -17.84 -8.49
C MET A 164 6.18 -19.11 -9.13
N SER A 165 7.36 -19.52 -8.68
CA SER A 165 7.87 -20.86 -8.90
C SER A 165 8.30 -21.46 -7.58
N ASN A 166 7.95 -22.72 -7.34
CA ASN A 166 8.46 -23.47 -6.20
C ASN A 166 9.95 -23.71 -6.37
N GLY A 167 10.75 -23.35 -5.36
CA GLY A 167 12.20 -23.54 -5.37
C GLY A 167 12.92 -22.50 -4.50
N ASP A 168 14.20 -22.77 -4.22
CA ASP A 168 15.14 -21.81 -3.62
C ASP A 168 16.16 -21.38 -4.68
N LEU A 169 16.85 -20.24 -4.46
CA LEU A 169 17.84 -19.74 -5.42
C LEU A 169 19.01 -20.71 -5.58
N ALA A 170 19.31 -21.49 -4.54
CA ALA A 170 20.38 -22.49 -4.57
C ALA A 170 20.10 -23.60 -5.60
N LYS A 171 18.89 -24.17 -5.61
CA LYS A 171 18.46 -25.17 -6.59
C LYS A 171 18.27 -24.57 -7.98
N PHE A 172 17.79 -23.33 -8.06
CA PHE A 172 17.63 -22.64 -9.34
C PHE A 172 18.99 -22.35 -10.00
N SER A 173 19.95 -21.83 -9.24
CA SER A 173 21.32 -21.55 -9.72
C SER A 173 22.05 -22.82 -10.14
N ASN A 174 21.90 -23.92 -9.39
CA ASN A 174 22.58 -25.18 -9.72
C ASN A 174 22.08 -25.81 -11.03
N ASN A 175 20.82 -25.55 -11.39
CA ASN A 175 20.19 -26.11 -12.58
C ASN A 175 20.28 -25.19 -13.81
N ASN A 176 20.91 -24.03 -13.69
CA ASN A 176 20.88 -23.01 -14.74
C ASN A 176 22.26 -22.35 -14.90
N THR A 177 22.98 -22.73 -15.95
CA THR A 177 24.37 -22.33 -16.24
C THR A 177 24.57 -20.84 -16.52
N HIS A 178 23.49 -20.06 -16.60
CA HIS A 178 23.51 -18.62 -16.86
C HIS A 178 22.84 -17.80 -15.74
N THR A 179 22.89 -18.30 -14.51
CA THR A 179 22.41 -17.55 -13.32
C THR A 179 23.53 -16.71 -12.72
N ARG A 180 23.31 -15.41 -12.60
CA ARG A 180 24.16 -14.47 -11.85
C ARG A 180 23.46 -14.09 -10.55
N ILE A 181 24.03 -14.47 -9.40
CA ILE A 181 23.57 -13.94 -8.11
C ILE A 181 23.99 -12.47 -8.01
N LEU A 182 23.04 -11.59 -7.73
CA LEU A 182 23.29 -10.16 -7.61
C LEU A 182 23.90 -9.86 -6.23
N ALA A 183 24.97 -9.08 -6.21
CA ALA A 183 25.52 -8.57 -4.96
C ALA A 183 24.57 -7.52 -4.38
N PRO A 184 24.59 -7.27 -3.05
CA PRO A 184 23.74 -6.22 -2.47
C PRO A 184 23.95 -4.83 -3.07
N THR A 185 25.15 -4.55 -3.63
CA THR A 185 25.44 -3.30 -4.37
C THR A 185 24.74 -3.20 -5.71
N ASP A 186 24.30 -4.31 -6.28
CA ASP A 186 23.56 -4.38 -7.55
C ASP A 186 22.05 -4.20 -7.32
N LEU A 187 21.58 -4.18 -6.06
CA LEU A 187 20.18 -4.09 -5.71
C LEU A 187 19.73 -2.64 -5.49
N PRO A 188 18.51 -2.30 -5.93
CA PRO A 188 17.91 -1.02 -5.58
C PRO A 188 17.44 -1.00 -4.12
N GLY A 189 17.83 0.05 -3.39
CA GLY A 189 17.43 0.27 -1.99
C GLY A 189 18.46 -0.19 -0.96
N LYS A 190 18.15 -0.01 0.32
CA LYS A 190 19.05 -0.34 1.46
C LYS A 190 18.83 -1.75 2.01
N ASP A 191 18.22 -2.65 1.23
CA ASP A 191 17.71 -3.90 1.75
C ASP A 191 18.69 -5.06 1.48
N PHE A 192 19.77 -5.07 2.26
CA PHE A 192 20.96 -5.92 2.07
C PHE A 192 20.74 -7.42 2.33
N GLN A 193 19.54 -7.85 2.71
CA GLN A 193 19.23 -9.25 3.05
C GLN A 193 18.50 -10.03 1.95
N LYS A 194 18.09 -9.38 0.86
CA LYS A 194 17.38 -10.02 -0.25
C LYS A 194 18.36 -10.85 -1.11
N LYS A 195 18.15 -12.17 -1.23
CA LYS A 195 18.87 -12.97 -2.22
C LYS A 195 18.17 -12.81 -3.57
N VAL A 196 18.89 -12.27 -4.55
CA VAL A 196 18.37 -12.04 -5.90
C VAL A 196 19.32 -12.65 -6.93
N ALA A 197 18.77 -13.21 -8.00
CA ALA A 197 19.56 -13.65 -9.14
C ALA A 197 18.96 -13.17 -10.46
N GLU A 198 19.80 -12.99 -11.45
CA GLU A 198 19.44 -12.71 -12.84
C GLU A 198 19.69 -13.96 -13.69
N ALA A 199 18.70 -14.38 -14.48
CA ALA A 199 18.85 -15.44 -15.46
C ALA A 199 17.87 -15.25 -16.63
N GLN A 200 18.36 -15.42 -17.86
CA GLN A 200 17.55 -15.43 -19.09
C GLN A 200 16.66 -14.18 -19.27
N GLY A 201 17.16 -13.00 -18.86
CA GLY A 201 16.40 -11.73 -18.95
C GLY A 201 15.33 -11.56 -17.87
N TYR A 202 15.35 -12.38 -16.82
CA TYR A 202 14.49 -12.26 -15.66
C TYR A 202 15.31 -12.13 -14.38
N TYR A 203 14.74 -11.43 -13.41
CA TYR A 203 15.21 -11.36 -12.04
C TYR A 203 14.38 -12.29 -11.15
N TYR A 204 15.04 -12.92 -10.19
CA TYR A 204 14.49 -13.90 -9.25
C TYR A 204 14.81 -13.47 -7.82
N LEU A 205 13.80 -13.32 -6.97
CA LEU A 205 13.94 -12.94 -5.56
C LEU A 205 13.50 -14.13 -4.70
N GLU A 206 14.38 -14.61 -3.83
CA GLU A 206 14.04 -15.61 -2.81
C GLU A 206 13.31 -14.94 -1.66
N VAL A 207 12.14 -15.48 -1.29
CA VAL A 207 11.38 -15.03 -0.13
C VAL A 207 10.99 -16.23 0.76
N PRO A 208 10.73 -16.00 2.05
CA PRO A 208 10.13 -17.01 2.91
C PRO A 208 8.74 -17.40 2.39
N GLY A 209 8.50 -18.70 2.24
CA GLY A 209 7.21 -19.29 1.92
C GLY A 209 6.36 -19.54 3.17
N ILE A 210 5.05 -19.69 2.98
CA ILE A 210 4.04 -19.77 4.07
C ILE A 210 4.18 -21.06 4.94
N GLY A 211 5.05 -22.01 4.57
CA GLY A 211 5.32 -23.25 5.31
C GLY A 211 6.77 -23.46 5.74
N GLY A 212 7.58 -22.39 5.83
CA GLY A 212 9.01 -22.49 6.19
C GLY A 212 9.95 -22.94 5.04
N GLY A 213 9.41 -23.16 3.84
CA GLY A 213 10.18 -23.30 2.61
C GLY A 213 10.59 -21.94 2.03
N ALA A 214 11.44 -21.94 1.01
CA ALA A 214 11.73 -20.75 0.21
C ALA A 214 10.91 -20.75 -1.08
N GLU A 215 10.53 -19.57 -1.55
CA GLU A 215 9.82 -19.35 -2.80
C GLU A 215 10.61 -18.40 -3.69
N LEU A 216 10.59 -18.65 -5.00
CA LEU A 216 11.19 -17.75 -5.99
C LEU A 216 10.11 -16.90 -6.64
N ARG A 217 10.29 -15.59 -6.54
CA ARG A 217 9.51 -14.60 -7.28
C ARG A 217 10.27 -14.21 -8.54
N ARG A 218 9.61 -14.20 -9.69
CA ARG A 218 10.24 -13.83 -10.97
C ARG A 218 9.59 -12.60 -11.60
N HIS A 219 10.41 -11.66 -12.08
CA HIS A 219 9.95 -10.51 -12.87
C HIS A 219 11.03 -10.03 -13.87
N THR A 220 10.66 -9.38 -14.97
CA THR A 220 11.61 -8.88 -15.99
C THR A 220 12.27 -7.55 -15.61
N ASN A 221 11.76 -6.87 -14.58
CA ASN A 221 12.26 -5.60 -14.10
C ASN A 221 12.66 -5.77 -12.63
N LEU A 222 13.94 -5.55 -12.32
CA LEU A 222 14.54 -5.67 -11.00
C LEU A 222 13.94 -4.66 -10.01
N GLN A 223 13.71 -3.42 -10.45
CA GLN A 223 13.07 -2.40 -9.62
C GLN A 223 11.69 -2.89 -9.21
N VAL A 224 10.86 -3.33 -10.16
CA VAL A 224 9.52 -3.88 -9.86
C VAL A 224 9.60 -5.15 -9.02
N LEU A 225 10.59 -6.01 -9.22
CA LEU A 225 10.72 -7.20 -8.36
C LEU A 225 11.03 -6.83 -6.91
N CYS A 226 11.87 -5.82 -6.72
CA CYS A 226 12.25 -5.29 -5.41
C CYS A 226 11.18 -4.36 -4.83
N SER A 227 10.43 -3.63 -5.66
CA SER A 227 9.44 -2.58 -5.35
C SER A 227 7.99 -3.02 -5.51
N CYS A 228 7.69 -4.22 -5.97
CA CYS A 228 6.41 -4.90 -5.71
C CYS A 228 6.23 -5.17 -4.21
N ALA A 229 7.26 -4.85 -3.43
CA ALA A 229 7.26 -4.64 -2.01
C ALA A 229 6.94 -3.18 -1.61
N ALA A 230 6.49 -2.29 -2.53
CA ALA A 230 6.44 -0.82 -2.39
C ALA A 230 5.25 -0.11 -3.10
N ALA A 231 4.12 -0.77 -3.37
CA ALA A 231 2.98 -0.06 -4.00
C ALA A 231 2.44 1.03 -3.04
N GLU A 232 2.50 2.31 -3.45
CA GLU A 232 1.92 3.41 -2.68
C GLU A 232 0.39 3.21 -2.60
N PHE A 233 -0.09 2.99 -1.38
CA PHE A 233 -1.49 2.71 -1.10
C PHE A 233 -2.26 3.98 -0.76
N PRO A 234 -3.56 4.03 -1.09
CA PRO A 234 -4.45 5.04 -0.52
C PRO A 234 -4.55 4.86 1.00
N LYS A 235 -4.65 6.00 1.68
CA LYS A 235 -4.61 6.10 3.15
C LYS A 235 -5.96 5.63 3.71
N ILE A 236 -5.98 4.49 4.40
CA ILE A 236 -7.21 3.89 4.96
C ILE A 236 -7.11 3.87 6.48
N PHE A 237 -8.16 4.35 7.14
CA PHE A 237 -8.27 4.32 8.58
C PHE A 237 -9.50 3.53 9.02
N ARG A 238 -9.36 2.76 10.11
CA ARG A 238 -10.36 1.81 10.59
C ARG A 238 -10.54 1.89 12.10
N TYR A 239 -11.69 1.42 12.55
CA TYR A 239 -12.13 1.43 13.94
C TYR A 239 -13.00 0.19 14.31
N GLU A 240 -12.81 -0.41 15.51
CA GLU A 240 -13.72 -1.40 16.15
C GLU A 240 -14.63 -0.87 17.29
N PRO A 241 -15.98 -0.88 17.15
CA PRO A 241 -16.95 -0.34 18.11
C PRO A 241 -16.75 -0.70 19.59
N ALA A 242 -17.11 0.26 20.46
CA ALA A 242 -17.22 0.08 21.91
C ALA A 242 -18.44 -0.79 22.31
#